data_AF-A0PY06-F1
#
_entry.id   AF-A0PY06-F1
#
_cell.length_a   1.000
_cell.length_b   1.000
_cell.length_c   1.000
_cell.angle_alpha   90.00
_cell.angle_beta   90.00
_cell.angle_gamma   90.00
#
_symmetry.space_group_name_H-M   'P 1'
#
loop_
_entity.id
_entity.type
_entity.pdbx_description
1 polymer ?
#
loop_
_entity_poly.entity_id
_entity_poly.type
_entity_poly.pdbx_seq_one_letter_code
_entity_poly.pdbx_strand_id
1 'polypeptide(L)'
;MKKEKFCIDMPDEMTIQNQINIILDKGLKHKKSFFSYMRKMYKQLGLKVIFHDFVEIVFTLLIFLSLFLVIKFNEGAIDYEEVKKIYGLIMISSPILYLILSLISLIRIKENRTYEIEMTCKYNLYQLSAFRMFVFSVICILFNVSIIFNIVCKFGSINFLRATMISITSLFLFSTMFLYLIIKIRSKITKYLAILAWIVINLLLYIFNNKLYTNILTALPIGVYFIVTVICICFYIKKLRELIELTAIKGVM
;
A
#
# COMPACT_ATOMS: atom_id res chain seq x y z
N MET A 1 51.44 -54.05 13.25
CA MET A 1 50.60 -53.01 13.87
C MET A 1 49.14 -53.33 13.62
N LYS A 2 48.36 -53.71 14.65
CA LYS A 2 46.91 -53.88 14.52
C LYS A 2 46.29 -52.50 14.36
N LYS A 3 45.61 -52.23 13.23
CA LYS A 3 44.78 -51.03 13.08
C LYS A 3 43.58 -51.20 14.01
N GLU A 4 43.56 -50.47 15.12
CA GLU A 4 42.36 -50.34 15.94
C GLU A 4 41.25 -49.78 15.07
N LYS A 5 40.17 -50.55 14.92
CA LYS A 5 38.97 -50.09 14.22
C LYS A 5 38.35 -49.02 15.11
N PHE A 6 38.38 -47.79 14.63
CA PHE A 6 37.69 -46.66 15.25
C PHE A 6 36.18 -46.93 15.19
N CYS A 7 35.61 -47.49 16.24
CA CYS A 7 34.17 -47.66 16.38
C CYS A 7 33.59 -46.32 16.86
N ILE A 8 32.74 -45.73 16.01
CA ILE A 8 31.94 -44.57 16.39
C ILE A 8 30.60 -45.12 16.85
N ASP A 9 30.30 -44.95 18.13
CA ASP A 9 29.01 -45.35 18.68
C ASP A 9 27.90 -44.52 18.04
N MET A 10 26.83 -45.21 17.61
CA MET A 10 25.67 -44.55 17.02
C MET A 10 24.97 -43.73 18.12
N PRO A 11 24.60 -42.46 17.86
CA PRO A 11 23.89 -41.65 18.84
C PRO A 11 22.55 -42.29 19.23
N ASP A 12 22.10 -42.04 20.46
CA ASP A 12 20.79 -42.50 20.91
C ASP A 12 19.64 -41.85 20.11
N GLU A 13 18.48 -42.49 20.10
CA GLU A 13 17.32 -42.00 19.33
C GLU A 13 16.89 -40.58 19.75
N MET A 14 17.06 -40.20 21.02
CA MET A 14 16.81 -38.85 21.49
C MET A 14 17.78 -37.84 20.87
N THR A 15 19.08 -38.14 20.79
CA THR A 15 20.06 -37.26 20.14
C THR A 15 19.79 -37.15 18.66
N ILE A 16 19.40 -38.25 17.99
CA ILE A 16 19.01 -38.23 16.58
C ILE A 16 17.81 -37.30 16.37
N GLN A 17 16.75 -37.45 17.16
CA GLN A 17 15.55 -36.64 17.01
C GLN A 17 15.81 -35.16 17.33
N ASN A 18 16.64 -34.87 18.33
CA ASN A 18 17.06 -33.50 18.66
C ASN A 18 17.89 -32.88 17.53
N GLN A 19 18.83 -33.62 16.94
CA GLN A 19 19.61 -33.15 15.80
C GLN A 19 18.73 -32.90 14.58
N ILE A 20 17.77 -33.78 14.29
CA ILE A 20 16.77 -33.57 13.23
C ILE A 20 15.99 -32.28 13.46
N ASN A 21 15.47 -32.07 14.68
CA ASN A 21 14.74 -30.85 15.02
C ASN A 21 15.62 -29.61 14.89
N ILE A 22 16.88 -29.66 15.32
CA ILE A 22 17.85 -28.56 15.18
C ILE A 22 18.15 -28.26 13.70
N ILE A 23 18.30 -29.29 12.87
CA ILE A 23 18.53 -29.15 11.43
C ILE A 23 17.29 -28.57 10.75
N LEU A 24 16.10 -29.02 11.13
CA LEU A 24 14.83 -28.47 10.63
C LEU A 24 14.65 -27.02 11.08
N ASP A 25 14.93 -26.65 12.32
CA ASP A 25 14.82 -25.27 12.80
C ASP A 25 15.86 -24.34 12.17
N LYS A 26 17.09 -24.82 11.97
CA LYS A 26 18.15 -24.05 11.30
C LYS A 26 17.95 -23.98 9.79
N GLY A 27 17.37 -25.02 9.19
CA GLY A 27 17.14 -25.15 7.74
C GLY A 27 15.85 -24.48 7.27
N LEU A 28 14.79 -24.54 8.06
CA LEU A 28 13.50 -23.91 7.77
C LEU A 28 13.53 -22.47 8.26
N LYS A 29 13.82 -21.53 7.33
CA LYS A 29 13.65 -20.09 7.59
C LYS A 29 12.22 -19.83 8.09
N HIS A 30 12.07 -19.59 9.39
CA HIS A 30 10.79 -19.26 10.01
C HIS A 30 10.04 -18.16 9.23
N LYS A 31 8.72 -18.33 9.10
CA LYS A 31 7.81 -17.35 8.48
C LYS A 31 7.85 -16.03 9.25
N LYS A 32 8.75 -15.13 8.88
CA LYS A 32 8.86 -13.79 9.48
C LYS A 32 7.53 -13.04 9.29
N SER A 33 7.12 -12.28 10.30
CA SER A 33 5.98 -11.37 10.17
C SER A 33 6.27 -10.32 9.10
N PHE A 34 5.22 -9.88 8.37
CA PHE A 34 5.34 -8.88 7.32
C PHE A 34 6.05 -7.61 7.83
N PHE A 35 5.65 -7.11 9.00
CA PHE A 35 6.25 -5.93 9.61
C PHE A 35 7.73 -6.13 9.99
N SER A 36 8.11 -7.30 10.53
CA SER A 36 9.51 -7.62 10.82
C SER A 36 10.34 -7.66 9.54
N TYR A 37 9.78 -8.20 8.46
CA TYR A 37 10.41 -8.23 7.14
C TYR A 37 10.61 -6.81 6.57
N MET A 38 9.57 -5.97 6.59
CA MET A 38 9.65 -4.56 6.16
C MET A 38 10.69 -3.78 6.98
N ARG A 39 10.69 -3.93 8.31
CA ARG A 39 11.67 -3.25 9.19
C ARG A 39 13.11 -3.68 8.90
N LYS A 40 13.35 -4.97 8.65
CA LYS A 40 14.68 -5.47 8.26
C LYS A 40 15.13 -4.90 6.93
N MET A 41 14.22 -4.85 5.95
CA MET A 41 14.52 -4.30 4.64
C MET A 41 14.86 -2.81 4.71
N TYR A 42 14.08 -2.04 5.49
CA TYR A 42 14.38 -0.63 5.78
C TYR A 42 15.77 -0.45 6.39
N LYS A 43 16.13 -1.26 7.40
CA LYS A 43 17.46 -1.18 8.06
C LYS A 43 18.62 -1.55 7.13
N GLN A 44 18.40 -2.46 6.17
CA GLN A 44 19.47 -2.99 5.31
C GLN A 44 19.69 -2.14 4.06
N LEU A 45 18.63 -1.62 3.43
CA LEU A 45 18.73 -0.83 2.20
C LEU A 45 18.87 0.68 2.46
N GLY A 46 18.36 1.17 3.60
CA GLY A 46 18.30 2.59 3.91
C GLY A 46 17.27 3.37 3.07
N LEU A 47 16.90 4.56 3.53
CA LEU A 47 15.87 5.40 2.89
C LEU A 47 16.25 5.84 1.47
N LYS A 48 17.52 6.13 1.22
CA LYS A 48 18.01 6.69 -0.05
C LYS A 48 17.87 5.72 -1.22
N VAL A 49 18.09 4.42 -0.99
CA VAL A 49 17.95 3.38 -2.02
C VAL A 49 16.47 3.05 -2.24
N ILE A 50 15.69 3.02 -1.17
CA ILE A 50 14.25 2.74 -1.25
C ILE A 50 13.52 3.89 -1.95
N PHE A 51 13.87 5.14 -1.65
CA PHE A 51 13.31 6.35 -2.25
C PHE A 51 14.36 7.10 -3.07
N HIS A 52 14.99 6.40 -4.01
CA HIS A 52 15.77 7.08 -5.07
C HIS A 52 14.94 8.18 -5.77
N ASP A 53 13.64 7.99 -5.70
CA ASP A 53 12.56 8.66 -6.41
C ASP A 53 11.88 9.75 -5.58
N PHE A 54 12.59 10.25 -4.57
CA PHE A 54 12.03 11.16 -3.57
C PHE A 54 11.55 12.46 -4.19
N VAL A 55 12.26 12.95 -5.22
CA VAL A 55 11.93 14.21 -5.90
C VAL A 55 10.56 14.13 -6.56
N GLU A 56 10.25 13.04 -7.27
CA GLU A 56 8.98 12.86 -7.96
C GLU A 56 7.82 12.67 -6.98
N ILE A 57 8.07 12.01 -5.85
CA ILE A 57 7.08 11.89 -4.78
C ILE A 57 6.74 13.27 -4.23
N VAL A 58 7.75 14.08 -3.88
CA VAL A 58 7.56 15.44 -3.37
C VAL A 58 6.87 16.31 -4.41
N PHE A 59 7.28 16.24 -5.67
CA PHE A 59 6.67 17.00 -6.75
C PHE A 59 5.19 16.63 -6.96
N THR A 60 4.86 15.34 -6.91
CA THR A 60 3.46 14.87 -7.00
C THR A 60 2.63 15.39 -5.83
N LEU A 61 3.17 15.36 -4.61
CA LEU A 61 2.49 15.89 -3.43
C LEU A 61 2.28 17.41 -3.54
N LEU A 62 3.26 18.15 -4.05
CA LEU A 62 3.16 19.59 -4.27
C LEU A 62 2.10 19.94 -5.32
N ILE A 63 2.04 19.23 -6.45
CA ILE A 63 0.99 19.41 -7.46
C ILE A 63 -0.39 19.14 -6.86
N PHE A 64 -0.52 18.06 -6.10
CA PHE A 64 -1.79 17.72 -5.49
C PHE A 64 -2.21 18.76 -4.45
N LEU A 65 -1.24 19.29 -3.68
CA LEU A 65 -1.45 20.39 -2.76
C LEU A 65 -1.88 21.66 -3.49
N SER A 66 -1.23 22.02 -4.61
CA SER A 66 -1.59 23.21 -5.39
C SER A 66 -3.00 23.11 -5.99
N LEU A 67 -3.37 21.93 -6.52
CA LEU A 67 -4.75 21.68 -6.97
C LEU A 67 -5.76 21.89 -5.85
N PHE A 68 -5.43 21.41 -4.64
CA PHE A 68 -6.28 21.62 -3.47
C PHE A 68 -6.38 23.08 -3.05
N LEU A 69 -5.28 23.83 -3.12
CA LEU A 69 -5.26 25.26 -2.80
C LEU A 69 -6.09 26.08 -3.79
N VAL A 70 -6.03 25.78 -5.09
CA VAL A 70 -6.85 26.47 -6.11
C VAL A 70 -8.35 26.30 -5.82
N ILE A 71 -8.78 25.09 -5.46
CA ILE A 71 -10.17 24.84 -5.04
C ILE A 71 -10.52 25.68 -3.80
N LYS A 72 -9.61 25.77 -2.83
CA LYS A 72 -9.80 26.58 -1.60
C LYS A 72 -9.88 28.10 -1.81
N PHE A 73 -9.32 28.64 -2.90
CA PHE A 73 -9.29 30.08 -3.17
C PHE A 73 -10.49 30.57 -3.98
N ASN A 74 -11.18 29.67 -4.69
CA ASN A 74 -12.29 30.02 -5.58
C ASN A 74 -13.67 30.01 -4.90
N GLU A 75 -13.79 29.45 -3.69
CA GLU A 75 -15.07 29.31 -2.99
C GLU A 75 -15.18 30.31 -1.82
N GLY A 76 -16.29 31.06 -1.82
CA GLY A 76 -16.71 31.96 -0.73
C GLY A 76 -17.26 31.18 0.49
N ALA A 77 -18.15 31.80 1.26
CA ALA A 77 -18.75 31.15 2.43
C ALA A 77 -19.48 29.85 2.01
N ILE A 78 -19.03 28.71 2.56
CA ILE A 78 -19.48 27.37 2.17
C ILE A 78 -20.81 27.02 2.82
N ASP A 79 -21.81 26.70 2.00
CA ASP A 79 -23.13 26.27 2.46
C ASP A 79 -23.15 24.76 2.80
N TYR A 80 -24.19 24.29 3.50
CA TYR A 80 -24.27 22.89 3.97
C TYR A 80 -24.27 21.85 2.82
N GLU A 81 -24.83 22.21 1.65
CA GLU A 81 -24.73 21.36 0.44
C GLU A 81 -23.30 21.26 -0.11
N GLU A 82 -22.46 22.28 0.09
CA GLU A 82 -21.07 22.28 -0.38
C GLU A 82 -20.16 21.46 0.54
N VAL A 83 -20.42 21.46 1.86
CA VAL A 83 -19.76 20.56 2.82
C VAL A 83 -19.91 19.09 2.41
N LYS A 84 -21.09 18.71 1.91
CA LYS A 84 -21.35 17.36 1.40
C LYS A 84 -20.51 17.02 0.17
N LYS A 85 -20.33 17.96 -0.75
CA LYS A 85 -19.52 17.80 -1.97
C LYS A 85 -18.04 17.56 -1.61
N ILE A 86 -17.54 18.23 -0.57
CA ILE A 86 -16.16 18.06 -0.09
C ILE A 86 -15.89 16.61 0.34
N TYR A 87 -16.83 15.93 1.01
CA TYR A 87 -16.66 14.51 1.35
C TYR A 87 -16.56 13.62 0.10
N GLY A 88 -17.34 13.91 -0.94
CA GLY A 88 -17.26 13.20 -2.21
C GLY A 88 -15.92 13.42 -2.92
N LEU A 89 -15.41 14.66 -2.93
CA LEU A 89 -14.10 14.99 -3.47
C LEU A 89 -12.97 14.28 -2.69
N ILE A 90 -13.04 14.21 -1.36
CA ILE A 90 -12.07 13.49 -0.53
C ILE A 90 -12.06 11.99 -0.87
N MET A 91 -13.24 11.39 -1.07
CA MET A 91 -13.39 9.98 -1.43
C MET A 91 -12.68 9.65 -2.75
N ILE A 92 -12.78 10.53 -3.76
CA ILE A 92 -12.21 10.33 -5.10
C ILE A 92 -10.72 10.68 -5.16
N SER A 93 -10.33 11.77 -4.50
CA SER A 93 -8.98 12.32 -4.59
C SER A 93 -7.95 11.46 -3.83
N SER A 94 -8.33 10.87 -2.70
CA SER A 94 -7.42 10.06 -1.87
C SER A 94 -6.84 8.84 -2.61
N PRO A 95 -7.64 8.02 -3.33
CA PRO A 95 -7.14 6.94 -4.18
C PRO A 95 -6.29 7.38 -5.36
N ILE A 96 -6.59 8.54 -5.98
CA ILE A 96 -5.87 9.05 -7.14
C ILE A 96 -4.42 9.37 -6.76
N LEU A 97 -4.21 10.02 -5.60
CA LEU A 97 -2.86 10.30 -5.12
C LEU A 97 -2.05 9.01 -4.92
N TYR A 98 -2.64 8.00 -4.26
CA TYR A 98 -2.01 6.70 -4.09
C TYR A 98 -1.69 6.03 -5.43
N LEU A 99 -2.63 6.09 -6.39
CA LEU A 99 -2.45 5.52 -7.72
C LEU A 99 -1.25 6.16 -8.41
N ILE A 100 -1.18 7.48 -8.48
CA ILE A 100 -0.10 8.21 -9.18
C ILE A 100 1.26 7.83 -8.58
N LEU A 101 1.40 7.87 -7.25
CA LEU A 101 2.65 7.50 -6.57
C LEU A 101 3.05 6.03 -6.87
N SER A 102 2.08 5.12 -6.82
CA SER A 102 2.31 3.70 -7.10
C SER A 102 2.71 3.44 -8.56
N LEU A 103 2.09 4.14 -9.52
CA LEU A 103 2.39 4.03 -10.95
C LEU A 103 3.76 4.60 -11.28
N ILE A 104 4.09 5.80 -10.76
CA ILE A 104 5.42 6.40 -10.93
C ILE A 104 6.50 5.44 -10.46
N SER A 105 6.33 4.84 -9.27
CA SER A 105 7.28 3.85 -8.78
C SER A 105 7.36 2.61 -9.65
N LEU A 106 6.25 2.12 -10.21
CA LEU A 106 6.27 0.93 -11.07
C LEU A 106 6.89 1.20 -12.44
N ILE A 107 6.59 2.36 -13.04
CA ILE A 107 7.13 2.76 -14.34
C ILE A 107 8.63 2.93 -14.26
N ARG A 108 9.13 3.60 -13.22
CA ARG A 108 10.57 3.85 -13.10
C ARG A 108 11.38 2.60 -12.80
N ILE A 109 10.82 1.64 -12.05
CA ILE A 109 11.40 0.30 -11.92
C ILE A 109 11.53 -0.39 -13.29
N LYS A 110 10.60 -0.14 -14.22
CA LYS A 110 10.64 -0.71 -15.56
C LYS A 110 11.56 0.04 -16.52
N GLU A 111 11.64 1.37 -16.41
CA GLU A 111 12.45 2.24 -17.28
C GLU A 111 13.93 2.18 -16.94
N ASN A 112 14.30 2.11 -15.66
CA ASN A 112 15.68 2.13 -15.21
C ASN A 112 16.47 0.83 -15.51
N ARG A 113 16.01 -0.03 -16.45
CA ARG A 113 16.61 -1.33 -16.83
C ARG A 113 17.34 -1.99 -15.67
N THR A 114 16.65 -2.14 -14.55
CA THR A 114 17.28 -2.34 -13.24
C THR A 114 17.75 -3.78 -13.00
N TYR A 115 18.09 -4.49 -14.08
CA TYR A 115 18.71 -5.80 -14.08
C TYR A 115 20.09 -5.75 -13.40
N GLU A 116 20.83 -4.64 -13.53
CA GLU A 116 22.13 -4.48 -12.86
C GLU A 116 22.00 -4.25 -11.34
N ILE A 117 20.89 -3.63 -10.88
CA ILE A 117 20.61 -3.50 -9.44
C ILE A 117 20.00 -4.79 -8.88
N GLU A 118 19.28 -5.59 -9.68
CA GLU A 118 18.85 -6.95 -9.33
C GLU A 118 20.04 -7.86 -9.02
N MET A 119 21.16 -7.73 -9.73
CA MET A 119 22.36 -8.56 -9.51
C MET A 119 23.18 -8.16 -8.27
N THR A 120 22.94 -6.98 -7.68
CA THR A 120 23.68 -6.48 -6.51
C THR A 120 22.84 -6.40 -5.24
N CYS A 121 21.51 -6.32 -5.34
CA CYS A 121 20.62 -6.23 -4.19
C CYS A 121 20.14 -7.60 -3.70
N LYS A 122 20.25 -7.81 -2.38
CA LYS A 122 19.69 -8.97 -1.66
C LYS A 122 18.17 -9.16 -1.79
N TYR A 123 17.46 -8.14 -2.29
CA TYR A 123 16.00 -8.07 -2.36
C TYR A 123 15.54 -7.89 -3.81
N ASN A 124 14.52 -8.65 -4.21
CA ASN A 124 13.94 -8.60 -5.56
C ASN A 124 13.12 -7.31 -5.77
N LEU A 125 13.05 -6.79 -7.02
CA LEU A 125 12.27 -5.60 -7.40
C LEU A 125 10.81 -5.64 -6.94
N TYR A 126 10.19 -6.81 -6.95
CA TYR A 126 8.81 -6.97 -6.46
C TYR A 126 8.69 -6.78 -4.94
N GLN A 127 9.69 -7.23 -4.18
CA GLN A 127 9.74 -7.04 -2.73
C GLN A 127 9.96 -5.57 -2.39
N LEU A 128 10.81 -4.88 -3.15
CA LEU A 128 11.00 -3.44 -3.05
C LEU A 128 9.72 -2.67 -3.42
N SER A 129 9.03 -3.09 -4.48
CA SER A 129 7.75 -2.51 -4.91
C SER A 129 6.66 -2.66 -3.84
N ALA A 130 6.53 -3.84 -3.23
CA ALA A 130 5.58 -4.10 -2.16
C ALA A 130 5.82 -3.17 -0.95
N PHE A 131 7.08 -2.95 -0.58
CA PHE A 131 7.44 -2.01 0.48
C PHE A 131 7.12 -0.57 0.10
N ARG A 132 7.48 -0.14 -1.11
CA ARG A 132 7.17 1.22 -1.59
C ARG A 132 5.67 1.48 -1.59
N MET A 133 4.86 0.54 -2.09
CA MET A 133 3.40 0.62 -2.04
C MET A 133 2.88 0.76 -0.61
N PHE A 134 3.40 -0.03 0.32
CA PHE A 134 3.05 0.10 1.74
C PHE A 134 3.39 1.49 2.28
N VAL A 135 4.60 2.01 2.03
CA VAL A 135 4.98 3.34 2.51
C VAL A 135 4.17 4.45 1.84
N PHE A 136 3.85 4.33 0.55
CA PHE A 136 2.97 5.29 -0.13
C PHE A 136 1.57 5.32 0.48
N SER A 137 1.03 4.18 0.91
CA SER A 137 -0.24 4.18 1.65
C SER A 137 -0.15 5.02 2.92
N VAL A 138 0.94 4.91 3.68
CA VAL A 138 1.18 5.69 4.90
C VAL A 138 1.37 7.18 4.59
N ILE A 139 2.19 7.52 3.58
CA ILE A 139 2.41 8.90 3.14
C ILE A 139 1.09 9.55 2.71
N CYS A 140 0.28 8.84 1.91
CA CYS A 140 -1.02 9.34 1.48
C CYS A 140 -1.98 9.56 2.65
N ILE A 141 -2.01 8.68 3.66
CA ILE A 141 -2.83 8.88 4.86
C ILE A 141 -2.40 10.15 5.59
N LEU A 142 -1.10 10.31 5.86
CA LEU A 142 -0.58 11.50 6.56
C LEU A 142 -0.88 12.79 5.79
N PHE A 143 -0.69 12.76 4.47
CA PHE A 143 -0.95 13.89 3.61
C PHE A 143 -2.44 14.24 3.53
N ASN A 144 -3.32 13.26 3.37
CA ASN A 144 -4.77 13.47 3.36
C ASN A 144 -5.28 14.00 4.71
N VAL A 145 -4.80 13.45 5.83
CA VAL A 145 -5.14 13.95 7.17
C VAL A 145 -4.69 15.41 7.33
N SER A 146 -3.50 15.75 6.83
CA SER A 146 -3.00 17.14 6.86
C SER A 146 -3.88 18.07 6.03
N ILE A 147 -4.29 17.66 4.82
CA ILE A 147 -5.23 18.43 3.99
C ILE A 147 -6.57 18.62 4.72
N ILE A 148 -7.14 17.54 5.24
CA ILE A 148 -8.44 17.56 5.95
C ILE A 148 -8.36 18.48 7.17
N PHE A 149 -7.29 18.42 7.96
CA PHE A 149 -7.08 19.31 9.09
C PHE A 149 -7.12 20.78 8.66
N ASN A 150 -6.41 21.13 7.59
CA ASN A 150 -6.43 22.49 7.04
C ASN A 150 -7.80 22.91 6.46
N ILE A 151 -8.66 21.97 6.06
CA ILE A 151 -10.04 22.27 5.64
C ILE A 151 -10.88 22.58 6.87
N VAL A 152 -10.82 21.72 7.89
CA VAL A 152 -11.61 21.86 9.13
C VAL A 152 -11.29 23.17 9.84
N CYS A 153 -10.00 23.54 9.95
CA CYS A 153 -9.60 24.82 10.55
C CYS A 153 -10.16 26.04 9.80
N LYS A 154 -10.37 25.96 8.49
CA LYS A 154 -10.86 27.08 7.68
C LYS A 154 -12.38 27.19 7.69
N PHE A 155 -13.10 26.06 7.65
CA PHE A 155 -14.55 26.06 7.43
C PHE A 155 -15.37 25.74 8.68
N GLY A 156 -14.80 25.09 9.72
CA GLY A 156 -15.45 24.82 11.02
C GLY A 156 -16.68 23.88 11.00
N SER A 157 -17.35 23.73 9.86
CA SER A 157 -18.59 22.97 9.67
C SER A 157 -18.37 21.50 9.28
N ILE A 158 -17.12 21.11 8.98
CA ILE A 158 -16.75 19.76 8.53
C ILE A 158 -16.33 18.91 9.73
N ASN A 159 -16.93 17.73 9.85
CA ASN A 159 -16.54 16.77 10.87
C ASN A 159 -15.22 16.08 10.46
N PHE A 160 -14.14 16.44 11.16
CA PHE A 160 -12.80 15.89 10.95
C PHE A 160 -12.76 14.36 10.96
N LEU A 161 -13.41 13.73 11.95
CA LEU A 161 -13.37 12.27 12.09
C LEU A 161 -14.05 11.58 10.90
N ARG A 162 -15.19 12.12 10.44
CA ARG A 162 -15.88 11.55 9.28
C ARG A 162 -15.06 11.72 8.00
N ALA A 163 -14.50 12.90 7.75
CA ALA A 163 -13.66 13.15 6.58
C ALA A 163 -12.45 12.21 6.52
N THR A 164 -11.74 12.04 7.64
CA THR A 164 -10.57 11.16 7.73
C THR A 164 -10.95 9.69 7.51
N MET A 165 -12.05 9.22 8.09
CA MET A 165 -12.54 7.85 7.89
C MET A 165 -12.92 7.58 6.43
N ILE A 166 -13.61 8.52 5.77
CA ILE A 166 -13.95 8.41 4.34
C ILE A 166 -12.67 8.30 3.49
N SER A 167 -11.68 9.18 3.75
CA SER A 167 -10.40 9.17 3.03
C SER A 167 -9.62 7.87 3.21
N ILE A 168 -9.50 7.39 4.46
CA ILE A 168 -8.76 6.15 4.76
C ILE A 168 -9.48 4.94 4.15
N THR A 169 -10.80 4.88 4.26
CA THR A 169 -11.60 3.78 3.69
C THR A 169 -11.43 3.73 2.18
N SER A 170 -11.58 4.87 1.49
CA SER A 170 -11.47 4.92 0.03
C SER A 170 -10.08 4.52 -0.45
N LEU A 171 -9.04 5.00 0.23
CA LEU A 171 -7.65 4.68 -0.05
C LEU A 171 -7.39 3.18 0.08
N PHE A 172 -7.81 2.54 1.18
CA PHE A 172 -7.56 1.11 1.39
C PHE A 172 -8.40 0.20 0.51
N LEU A 173 -9.65 0.61 0.22
CA LEU A 173 -10.51 -0.14 -0.68
C LEU A 173 -9.92 -0.14 -2.09
N PHE A 174 -9.49 1.02 -2.58
CA PHE A 174 -8.81 1.13 -3.85
C PHE A 174 -7.45 0.43 -3.87
N SER A 175 -6.61 0.61 -2.84
CA SER A 175 -5.27 0.02 -2.81
C SER A 175 -5.32 -1.52 -2.80
N THR A 176 -6.29 -2.11 -2.10
CA THR A 176 -6.54 -3.56 -2.09
C THR A 176 -6.96 -4.05 -3.47
N MET A 177 -7.88 -3.33 -4.11
CA MET A 177 -8.36 -3.65 -5.47
C MET A 177 -7.21 -3.53 -6.48
N PHE A 178 -6.44 -2.45 -6.45
CA PHE A 178 -5.26 -2.24 -7.28
C PHE A 178 -4.23 -3.38 -7.12
N LEU A 179 -3.93 -3.77 -5.87
CA LEU A 179 -2.97 -4.82 -5.60
C LEU A 179 -3.46 -6.20 -6.08
N TYR A 180 -4.76 -6.46 -5.94
CA TYR A 180 -5.39 -7.66 -6.49
C TYR A 180 -5.28 -7.74 -8.02
N LEU A 181 -5.51 -6.62 -8.73
CA LEU A 181 -5.34 -6.55 -10.18
C LEU A 181 -3.89 -6.82 -10.60
N ILE A 182 -2.91 -6.29 -9.85
CA ILE A 182 -1.49 -6.51 -10.14
C ILE A 182 -1.12 -7.99 -10.05
N ILE A 183 -1.57 -8.67 -8.99
CA ILE A 183 -1.22 -10.06 -8.69
C ILE A 183 -1.92 -11.05 -9.63
N LYS A 184 -3.24 -10.91 -9.81
CA LYS A 184 -4.05 -11.98 -10.44
C LYS A 184 -4.22 -11.82 -11.94
N ILE A 185 -4.21 -10.59 -12.46
CA ILE A 185 -4.45 -10.36 -13.89
C ILE A 185 -3.12 -10.39 -14.64
N ARG A 186 -3.04 -11.15 -15.72
CA ARG A 186 -1.82 -11.24 -16.56
C ARG A 186 -1.76 -10.14 -17.63
N SER A 187 -2.90 -9.78 -18.19
CA SER A 187 -2.97 -8.78 -19.27
C SER A 187 -2.82 -7.35 -18.73
N LYS A 188 -1.99 -6.55 -19.40
CA LYS A 188 -1.75 -5.14 -19.06
C LYS A 188 -2.99 -4.28 -19.31
N ILE A 189 -3.73 -4.59 -20.37
CA ILE A 189 -4.91 -3.82 -20.80
C ILE A 189 -6.02 -3.91 -19.76
N THR A 190 -6.32 -5.11 -19.25
CA THR A 190 -7.35 -5.30 -18.23
C THR A 190 -7.01 -4.66 -16.88
N LYS A 191 -5.72 -4.51 -16.54
CA LYS A 191 -5.30 -3.76 -15.35
C LYS A 191 -5.64 -2.28 -15.46
N TYR A 192 -5.24 -1.65 -16.56
CA TYR A 192 -5.51 -0.22 -16.79
C TYR A 192 -7.01 0.06 -16.92
N LEU A 193 -7.75 -0.81 -17.63
CA LEU A 193 -9.21 -0.71 -17.73
C LEU A 193 -9.90 -0.77 -16.37
N ALA A 194 -9.50 -1.69 -15.49
CA ALA A 194 -10.12 -1.82 -14.18
C ALA A 194 -9.83 -0.63 -13.26
N ILE A 195 -8.62 -0.06 -13.34
CA ILE A 195 -8.25 1.17 -12.62
C ILE A 195 -9.04 2.37 -13.14
N LEU A 196 -9.10 2.53 -14.47
CA LEU A 196 -9.87 3.59 -15.12
C LEU A 196 -11.36 3.46 -14.82
N ALA A 197 -11.91 2.25 -14.87
CA ALA A 197 -13.31 1.99 -14.54
C ALA A 197 -13.64 2.43 -13.11
N TRP A 198 -12.76 2.17 -12.14
CA TRP A 198 -12.98 2.61 -10.76
C TRP A 198 -13.09 4.15 -10.66
N ILE A 199 -12.16 4.87 -11.30
CA ILE A 199 -12.16 6.34 -11.29
C ILE A 199 -13.38 6.89 -12.03
N VAL A 200 -13.65 6.37 -13.22
CA VAL A 200 -14.76 6.81 -14.08
C VAL A 200 -16.10 6.55 -13.41
N ILE A 201 -16.32 5.39 -12.78
CA ILE A 201 -17.57 5.09 -12.06
C ILE A 201 -17.78 6.08 -10.91
N ASN A 202 -16.75 6.35 -10.09
CA ASN A 202 -16.88 7.31 -8.99
C ASN A 202 -17.10 8.74 -9.50
N LEU A 203 -16.46 9.13 -10.60
CA LEU A 203 -16.65 10.43 -11.23
C LEU A 203 -18.06 10.59 -11.82
N LEU A 204 -18.57 9.57 -12.51
CA LEU A 204 -19.92 9.54 -13.05
C LEU A 204 -20.96 9.62 -11.93
N LEU A 205 -20.78 8.86 -10.85
CA LEU A 205 -21.64 8.94 -9.67
C LEU A 205 -21.65 10.34 -9.05
N TYR A 206 -20.49 11.01 -9.00
CA TYR A 206 -20.37 12.37 -8.49
C TYR A 206 -21.06 13.41 -9.39
N ILE A 207 -20.93 13.31 -10.72
CA ILE A 207 -21.51 14.27 -11.67
C ILE A 207 -23.02 14.08 -11.82
N PHE A 208 -23.47 12.83 -12.04
CA PHE A 208 -24.88 12.56 -12.36
C PHE A 208 -25.78 12.53 -11.12
N ASN A 209 -25.26 12.12 -9.96
CA ASN A 209 -26.07 11.86 -8.77
C ASN A 209 -25.40 12.34 -7.48
N ASN A 210 -24.81 13.54 -7.52
CA ASN A 210 -24.09 14.14 -6.38
C ASN A 210 -24.89 14.09 -5.07
N LYS A 211 -26.20 14.39 -5.11
CA LYS A 211 -27.06 14.37 -3.92
C LYS A 211 -27.23 12.96 -3.35
N LEU A 212 -27.44 11.94 -4.18
CA LEU A 212 -27.53 10.55 -3.72
C LEU A 212 -26.19 10.06 -3.19
N TYR A 213 -25.10 10.32 -3.91
CA TYR A 213 -23.75 9.93 -3.52
C TYR A 213 -23.37 10.51 -2.16
N THR A 214 -23.50 11.82 -2.00
CA THR A 214 -23.17 12.51 -0.75
C THR A 214 -24.12 12.18 0.40
N ASN A 215 -25.40 11.89 0.12
CA ASN A 215 -26.33 11.41 1.13
C ASN A 215 -25.96 10.00 1.61
N ILE A 216 -25.55 9.09 0.74
CA ILE A 216 -25.06 7.75 1.15
C ILE A 216 -23.82 7.90 2.03
N LEU A 217 -22.87 8.76 1.64
CA LEU A 217 -21.65 9.01 2.42
C LEU A 217 -21.93 9.63 3.80
N THR A 218 -22.97 10.46 3.92
CA THR A 218 -23.32 11.11 5.19
C THR A 218 -24.30 10.32 6.05
N ALA A 219 -25.09 9.42 5.46
CA ALA A 219 -26.00 8.52 6.17
C ALA A 219 -25.27 7.35 6.83
N LEU A 220 -24.12 6.94 6.28
CA LEU A 220 -23.32 5.85 6.84
C LEU A 220 -22.77 6.21 8.24
N PRO A 221 -23.01 5.35 9.25
CA PRO A 221 -22.39 5.49 10.57
C PRO A 221 -20.88 5.34 10.48
N ILE A 222 -20.16 6.06 11.35
CA ILE A 222 -18.70 6.03 11.43
C ILE A 222 -18.19 4.61 11.74
N GLY A 223 -18.95 3.81 12.50
CA GLY A 223 -18.62 2.42 12.81
C GLY A 223 -18.54 1.52 11.56
N VAL A 224 -19.35 1.77 10.53
CA VAL A 224 -19.29 1.00 9.28
C VAL A 224 -17.99 1.28 8.53
N TYR A 225 -17.59 2.56 8.44
CA TYR A 225 -16.30 2.93 7.85
C TYR A 225 -15.12 2.29 8.57
N PHE A 226 -15.17 2.21 9.90
CA PHE A 226 -14.14 1.57 10.70
C PHE A 226 -14.02 0.06 10.38
N ILE A 227 -15.14 -0.67 10.39
CA ILE A 227 -15.16 -2.10 10.08
C ILE A 227 -14.63 -2.37 8.67
N VAL A 228 -15.11 -1.62 7.67
CA VAL A 228 -14.67 -1.76 6.27
C VAL A 228 -13.17 -1.47 6.15
N THR A 229 -12.68 -0.40 6.79
CA THR A 229 -11.26 -0.05 6.79
C THR A 229 -10.40 -1.16 7.37
N VAL A 230 -10.77 -1.72 8.54
CA VAL A 230 -10.02 -2.81 9.17
C VAL A 230 -9.97 -4.03 8.25
N ILE A 231 -11.11 -4.41 7.67
CA ILE A 231 -11.19 -5.52 6.71
C ILE A 231 -10.26 -5.26 5.52
N CYS A 232 -10.33 -4.08 4.91
CA CYS A 232 -9.49 -3.71 3.78
C CYS A 232 -8.00 -3.72 4.15
N ILE A 233 -7.60 -3.22 5.32
CA ILE A 233 -6.20 -3.28 5.80
C ILE A 233 -5.73 -4.73 5.93
N CYS A 234 -6.54 -5.61 6.51
CA CYS A 234 -6.21 -7.03 6.65
C CYS A 234 -6.02 -7.69 5.27
N PHE A 235 -6.92 -7.45 4.32
CA PHE A 235 -6.79 -7.94 2.95
C PHE A 235 -5.57 -7.34 2.22
N TYR A 236 -5.33 -6.04 2.38
CA TYR A 236 -4.18 -5.34 1.81
C TYR A 236 -2.86 -5.94 2.27
N ILE A 237 -2.68 -6.15 3.57
CA ILE A 237 -1.47 -6.78 4.14
C ILE A 237 -1.33 -8.22 3.63
N LYS A 238 -2.42 -8.99 3.58
CA LYS A 238 -2.41 -10.36 3.04
C LYS A 238 -1.96 -10.39 1.58
N LYS A 239 -2.46 -9.46 0.76
CA LYS A 239 -2.09 -9.34 -0.65
C LYS A 239 -0.67 -8.82 -0.86
N LEU A 240 -0.19 -7.91 -0.03
CA LEU A 240 1.22 -7.50 -0.03
C LEU A 240 2.16 -8.66 0.30
N ARG A 241 1.77 -9.50 1.27
CA ARG A 241 2.52 -10.71 1.61
C ARG A 241 2.55 -11.70 0.44
N GLU A 242 1.41 -11.94 -0.19
CA GLU A 242 1.30 -12.81 -1.37
C GLU A 242 2.21 -12.33 -2.51
N LEU A 243 2.29 -11.01 -2.75
CA LEU A 243 3.20 -10.42 -3.74
C LEU A 243 4.67 -10.69 -3.43
N ILE A 244 5.07 -10.64 -2.15
CA ILE A 244 6.44 -10.92 -1.70
C ILE A 244 6.78 -12.42 -1.81
N GLU A 245 5.85 -13.30 -1.45
CA GLU A 245 6.07 -14.75 -1.43
C GLU A 245 6.10 -15.35 -2.84
N LEU A 246 5.16 -14.96 -3.72
CA LEU A 246 5.13 -15.42 -5.12
C LEU A 246 6.41 -15.07 -5.89
N THR A 247 7.08 -14.00 -5.50
CA THR A 247 8.26 -13.47 -6.21
C THR A 247 9.57 -13.96 -5.59
N ALA A 248 9.57 -14.31 -4.29
CA ALA A 248 10.66 -15.05 -3.68
C ALA A 248 10.86 -16.43 -4.36
N ILE A 249 9.77 -17.09 -4.77
CA ILE A 249 9.83 -18.39 -5.45
C ILE A 249 10.35 -18.25 -6.89
N LYS A 250 9.98 -17.17 -7.60
CA LYS A 250 10.44 -16.91 -8.98
C LYS A 250 11.90 -16.44 -9.10
N GLY A 251 12.50 -15.92 -8.04
CA GLY A 251 13.91 -15.51 -8.03
C GLY A 251 14.91 -16.62 -7.66
N VAL A 252 14.43 -17.85 -7.45
CA VAL A 252 15.25 -19.04 -7.09
C VAL A 252 15.26 -20.07 -8.24
N MET A 253 14.46 -19.86 -9.29
CA MET A 253 14.52 -20.60 -10.56
C MET A 253 15.22 -19.74 -11.61
#